data_AF-A0A7C3H1G2-F1
#
_entry.id   AF-A0A7C3H1G2-F1
#
_cell.length_a   1.000
_cell.length_b   1.000
_cell.length_c   1.000
_cell.angle_alpha   90.00
_cell.angle_beta   90.00
_cell.angle_gamma   90.00
#
_symmetry.space_group_name_H-M   'P 1'
#
loop_
_entity.id
_entity.type
_entity.pdbx_description
1 polymer ?
#
loop_
_entity_poly.entity_id
_entity_poly.type
_entity_poly.pdbx_seq_one_letter_code
_entity_poly.pdbx_strand_id
1 'polypeptide(L)'
;ERFQADTVLQAAWQAVQAAQSAYNHAEEAKRAQAEARLAQARQAWYARLREVFPEFFDLPPFDQIACAAGDAPLVYLLATPAGGLALIVSVGAGLAPAPGATARGATARVAPTVRAVWLDELTEKALNERLVKTDKTGENVTGGYLPAQLAVAGWMSDALADLLPWLGKTVMGPVAQALRDQTFGVSETPKVFPVTLIPAGRLALLPLHAARYRRDGREVHFLDEFAVAYAPSALTLRTARRRLAERPPAARRLVGVGNPLPPVEALGDLHRALREAVAALPDEEATAPLRSELARLVARPTGELRHEGFLLRQLVLRLPERLAGAGAHGRASLQELVQRWPLSLRYAKAELQSVVDLLPPGAADPLYEQEATRAALLPHLAGADLLHFSCHGSFDPEEPLDSALHLVGDERLSLREMLDPDFPGLAAVRLATLSACQTAIGDYRNLPEEAIGLPAGLLQAGAPAVIGTLWSVDDASTALLMTRAYERMLQEGEPPLFALRRAQTWLRDLTNAELEAYLAHHEAIAEARRQGAQRMPFALLEELLIQVITAQDPAARPYADPYFWAPFAFYGVEEMPV
;
A
#
# COMPACT_ATOMS: atom_id res chain seq x y z
N GLU A 1 13.68 16.84 28.73
CA GLU A 1 12.34 16.23 28.74
C GLU A 1 12.03 15.48 27.44
N ARG A 2 12.06 16.07 26.22
CA ARG A 2 11.79 15.38 24.93
C ARG A 2 12.73 14.17 24.64
N PHE A 3 14.05 14.31 24.81
CA PHE A 3 15.02 13.20 24.69
C PHE A 3 14.76 12.06 25.71
N GLN A 4 14.24 12.40 26.89
CA GLN A 4 13.87 11.41 27.90
C GLN A 4 12.56 10.69 27.51
N ALA A 5 11.60 11.37 26.89
CA ALA A 5 10.37 10.77 26.38
C ALA A 5 10.65 9.74 25.26
N ASP A 6 11.54 10.07 24.31
CA ASP A 6 11.95 9.13 23.25
C ASP A 6 12.68 7.91 23.83
N THR A 7 13.58 8.12 24.78
CA THR A 7 14.31 7.02 25.44
C THR A 7 13.35 6.10 26.23
N VAL A 8 12.32 6.67 26.86
CA VAL A 8 11.31 5.92 27.62
C VAL A 8 10.36 5.13 26.72
N LEU A 9 9.91 5.72 25.61
CA LEU A 9 9.10 5.04 24.60
C LEU A 9 9.88 3.88 23.96
N GLN A 10 11.14 4.10 23.61
CA GLN A 10 12.00 3.09 23.01
C GLN A 10 12.34 1.96 24.00
N ALA A 11 12.57 2.28 25.28
CA ALA A 11 12.75 1.27 26.31
C ALA A 11 11.48 0.44 26.55
N ALA A 12 10.30 1.08 26.56
CA ALA A 12 9.03 0.38 26.69
C ALA A 12 8.76 -0.52 25.47
N TRP A 13 9.14 -0.09 24.29
CA TRP A 13 9.05 -0.88 23.07
C TRP A 13 9.98 -2.09 23.06
N GLN A 14 11.25 -1.92 23.46
CA GLN A 14 12.18 -3.03 23.64
C GLN A 14 11.66 -4.08 24.63
N ALA A 15 10.93 -3.66 25.67
CA ALA A 15 10.27 -4.59 26.59
C ALA A 15 9.15 -5.40 25.91
N VAL A 16 8.39 -4.80 24.98
CA VAL A 16 7.41 -5.52 24.14
C VAL A 16 8.12 -6.55 23.26
N GLN A 17 9.21 -6.17 22.57
CA GLN A 17 9.98 -7.09 21.72
C GLN A 17 10.55 -8.26 22.53
N ALA A 18 11.11 -8.00 23.71
CA ALA A 18 11.62 -9.04 24.59
C ALA A 18 10.49 -10.00 25.05
N ALA A 19 9.33 -9.46 25.42
CA ALA A 19 8.17 -10.26 25.79
C ALA A 19 7.60 -11.07 24.61
N GLN A 20 7.63 -10.50 23.40
CA GLN A 20 7.19 -11.15 22.16
C GLN A 20 8.12 -12.30 21.80
N SER A 21 9.43 -12.11 21.88
CA SER A 21 10.42 -13.16 21.69
C SER A 21 10.20 -14.30 22.70
N ALA A 22 9.99 -13.97 23.97
CA ALA A 22 9.68 -14.96 25.01
C ALA A 22 8.38 -15.72 24.72
N TYR A 23 7.34 -15.06 24.22
CA TYR A 23 6.09 -15.71 23.80
C TYR A 23 6.27 -16.63 22.60
N ASN A 24 6.98 -16.17 21.56
CA ASN A 24 7.24 -16.95 20.35
C ASN A 24 8.02 -18.23 20.65
N HIS A 25 8.88 -18.21 21.67
CA HIS A 25 9.71 -19.34 22.08
C HIS A 25 9.17 -20.07 23.33
N ALA A 26 7.97 -19.73 23.80
CA ALA A 26 7.36 -20.37 24.94
C ALA A 26 6.84 -21.78 24.59
N GLU A 27 7.22 -22.75 25.41
CA GLU A 27 6.59 -24.08 25.45
C GLU A 27 5.07 -23.95 25.67
N GLU A 28 4.30 -24.89 25.12
CA GLU A 28 2.83 -24.84 25.11
C GLU A 28 2.22 -24.67 26.51
N ALA A 29 2.78 -25.34 27.52
CA ALA A 29 2.36 -25.22 28.92
C ALA A 29 2.58 -23.81 29.54
N LYS A 30 3.47 -23.00 28.98
CA LYS A 30 3.79 -21.63 29.43
C LYS A 30 3.25 -20.56 28.49
N ARG A 31 2.62 -20.96 27.38
CA ARG A 31 2.14 -20.06 26.32
C ARG A 31 1.19 -19.00 26.88
N ALA A 32 0.21 -19.41 27.69
CA ALA A 32 -0.75 -18.49 28.33
C ALA A 32 -0.08 -17.47 29.26
N GLN A 33 0.97 -17.88 29.99
CA GLN A 33 1.70 -16.98 30.88
C GLN A 33 2.58 -16.00 30.09
N ALA A 34 3.22 -16.47 29.03
CA ALA A 34 4.02 -15.61 28.14
C ALA A 34 3.12 -14.62 27.37
N GLU A 35 1.93 -15.05 26.97
CA GLU A 35 0.89 -14.21 26.37
C GLU A 35 0.43 -13.11 27.32
N ALA A 36 0.16 -13.45 28.58
CA ALA A 36 -0.19 -12.46 29.60
C ALA A 36 0.92 -11.42 29.83
N ARG A 37 2.20 -11.85 29.84
CA ARG A 37 3.35 -10.94 29.95
C ARG A 37 3.50 -10.03 28.74
N LEU A 38 3.31 -10.58 27.54
CA LEU A 38 3.30 -9.82 26.30
C LEU A 38 2.16 -8.80 26.29
N ALA A 39 0.95 -9.20 26.67
CA ALA A 39 -0.18 -8.29 26.81
C ALA A 39 0.10 -7.17 27.81
N GLN A 40 0.74 -7.48 28.95
CA GLN A 40 1.10 -6.48 29.95
C GLN A 40 2.19 -5.51 29.45
N ALA A 41 3.23 -6.02 28.78
CA ALA A 41 4.27 -5.18 28.17
C ALA A 41 3.68 -4.25 27.09
N ARG A 42 2.77 -4.77 26.26
CA ARG A 42 2.02 -3.98 25.28
C ARG A 42 1.18 -2.91 25.96
N GLN A 43 0.40 -3.25 26.98
CA GLN A 43 -0.39 -2.27 27.74
C GLN A 43 0.48 -1.17 28.35
N ALA A 44 1.66 -1.51 28.88
CA ALA A 44 2.61 -0.53 29.40
C ALA A 44 3.16 0.39 28.30
N TRP A 45 3.52 -0.16 27.14
CA TRP A 45 3.94 0.64 25.98
C TRP A 45 2.81 1.54 25.48
N TYR A 46 1.58 1.03 25.37
CA TYR A 46 0.40 1.83 25.02
C TYR A 46 0.12 2.93 26.05
N ALA A 47 0.29 2.67 27.34
CA ALA A 47 0.15 3.70 28.36
C ALA A 47 1.17 4.83 28.17
N ARG A 48 2.42 4.51 27.78
CA ARG A 48 3.42 5.53 27.40
C ARG A 48 3.09 6.22 26.09
N LEU A 49 2.55 5.49 25.12
CA LEU A 49 2.07 6.07 23.87
C LEU A 49 0.93 7.08 24.14
N ARG A 50 0.02 6.79 25.09
CA ARG A 50 -1.04 7.70 25.56
C ARG A 50 -0.52 8.94 26.28
N GLU A 51 0.60 8.85 26.99
CA GLU A 51 1.23 10.02 27.62
C GLU A 51 1.75 11.02 26.57
N VAL A 52 2.16 10.53 25.39
CA VAL A 52 2.72 11.35 24.29
C VAL A 52 1.67 11.71 23.23
N PHE A 53 0.73 10.81 22.97
CA PHE A 53 -0.38 10.94 22.02
C PHE A 53 -1.73 10.66 22.72
N PRO A 54 -2.19 11.53 23.63
CA PRO A 54 -3.37 11.28 24.46
C PRO A 54 -4.66 11.08 23.66
N GLU A 55 -4.79 11.73 22.50
CA GLU A 55 -5.97 11.60 21.63
C GLU A 55 -6.01 10.28 20.83
N PHE A 56 -4.93 9.48 20.82
CA PHE A 56 -4.82 8.27 19.99
C PHE A 56 -5.68 7.11 20.50
N PHE A 57 -6.06 7.06 21.79
CA PHE A 57 -6.66 5.86 22.40
C PHE A 57 -7.93 6.08 23.24
N ASP A 58 -8.55 7.26 23.19
CA ASP A 58 -9.81 7.46 23.89
C ASP A 58 -10.90 6.58 23.25
N LEU A 59 -11.49 5.67 24.05
CA LEU A 59 -12.61 4.85 23.58
C LEU A 59 -13.81 5.76 23.31
N PRO A 60 -14.23 5.93 22.04
CA PRO A 60 -15.29 6.85 21.72
C PRO A 60 -16.62 6.30 22.25
N PRO A 61 -17.45 7.10 22.94
CA PRO A 61 -18.82 6.71 23.24
C PRO A 61 -19.60 6.48 21.94
N PHE A 62 -20.67 5.69 22.02
CA PHE A 62 -21.37 5.18 20.83
C PHE A 62 -21.92 6.29 19.91
N ASP A 63 -22.29 7.43 20.47
CA ASP A 63 -22.69 8.63 19.73
C ASP A 63 -21.56 9.16 18.83
N GLN A 64 -20.31 9.06 19.28
CA GLN A 64 -19.13 9.44 18.49
C GLN A 64 -18.83 8.43 17.38
N ILE A 65 -19.06 7.14 17.63
CA ILE A 65 -18.96 6.08 16.60
C ILE A 65 -20.05 6.27 15.54
N ALA A 66 -21.29 6.52 15.96
CA ALA A 66 -22.40 6.80 15.06
C ALA A 66 -22.14 8.07 14.23
N CYS A 67 -21.60 9.13 14.83
CA CYS A 67 -21.20 10.33 14.11
C CYS A 67 -20.09 10.05 13.07
N ALA A 68 -19.20 9.09 13.34
CA ALA A 68 -18.13 8.69 12.44
C ALA A 68 -18.62 7.84 11.26
N ALA A 69 -19.82 7.24 11.31
CA ALA A 69 -20.41 6.55 10.17
C ALA A 69 -20.83 7.55 9.08
N GLY A 70 -21.47 8.65 9.44
CA GLY A 70 -21.96 9.62 8.44
C GLY A 70 -22.94 8.94 7.48
N ASP A 71 -22.74 9.14 6.17
CA ASP A 71 -23.61 8.58 5.12
C ASP A 71 -23.16 7.18 4.64
N ALA A 72 -21.99 6.71 5.05
CA ALA A 72 -21.49 5.36 4.77
C ALA A 72 -21.51 4.46 6.03
N PRO A 73 -21.97 3.20 5.95
CA PRO A 73 -21.90 2.29 7.08
C PRO A 73 -20.45 2.00 7.51
N LEU A 74 -20.22 1.97 8.82
CA LEU A 74 -18.98 1.45 9.40
C LEU A 74 -19.12 -0.04 9.63
N VAL A 75 -18.11 -0.82 9.23
CA VAL A 75 -18.06 -2.26 9.47
C VAL A 75 -16.82 -2.59 10.29
N TYR A 76 -17.01 -2.82 11.59
CA TYR A 76 -15.94 -3.35 12.43
C TYR A 76 -15.80 -4.84 12.20
N LEU A 77 -14.58 -5.33 11.99
CA LEU A 77 -14.31 -6.76 11.76
C LEU A 77 -13.32 -7.27 12.80
N LEU A 78 -13.71 -8.32 13.51
CA LEU A 78 -12.90 -8.95 14.56
C LEU A 78 -12.86 -10.47 14.35
N ALA A 79 -11.68 -11.06 14.51
CA ALA A 79 -11.50 -12.49 14.68
C ALA A 79 -11.21 -12.79 16.16
N THR A 80 -11.80 -13.85 16.71
CA THR A 80 -11.54 -14.31 18.08
C THR A 80 -11.24 -15.81 18.09
N PRO A 81 -10.80 -16.41 19.22
CA PRO A 81 -10.62 -17.85 19.30
C PRO A 81 -11.89 -18.67 19.05
N ALA A 82 -13.07 -18.10 19.31
CA ALA A 82 -14.36 -18.79 19.22
C ALA A 82 -15.13 -18.52 17.91
N GLY A 83 -14.62 -17.65 17.05
CA GLY A 83 -15.29 -17.17 15.84
C GLY A 83 -15.11 -15.66 15.68
N GLY A 84 -15.63 -15.11 14.60
CA GLY A 84 -15.52 -13.68 14.31
C GLY A 84 -16.83 -12.94 14.44
N LEU A 85 -16.74 -11.62 14.37
CA LEU A 85 -17.88 -10.72 14.42
C LEU A 85 -17.66 -9.58 13.43
N ALA A 86 -18.68 -9.30 12.62
CA ALA A 86 -18.82 -8.02 11.96
C ALA A 86 -19.91 -7.19 12.64
N LEU A 87 -19.58 -5.98 13.07
CA LEU A 87 -20.55 -5.01 13.58
C LEU A 87 -20.74 -3.92 12.53
N ILE A 88 -21.95 -3.86 11.97
CA ILE A 88 -22.34 -2.85 10.99
C ILE A 88 -23.07 -1.73 11.72
N VAL A 89 -22.49 -0.53 11.71
CA VAL A 89 -23.08 0.67 12.29
C VAL A 89 -23.52 1.59 11.15
N SER A 90 -24.82 1.89 11.11
CA SER A 90 -25.42 2.73 10.07
C SER A 90 -26.23 3.83 10.73
N VAL A 91 -26.17 5.05 10.20
CA VAL A 91 -27.09 6.13 10.57
C VAL A 91 -28.21 6.11 9.54
N GLY A 92 -29.48 6.08 9.96
CA GLY A 92 -30.60 5.98 9.02
C GLY A 92 -30.56 7.10 7.97
N ALA A 93 -30.52 6.73 6.70
CA ALA A 93 -30.52 7.67 5.59
C ALA A 93 -31.82 8.50 5.62
N GLY A 94 -31.67 9.82 5.80
CA GLY A 94 -32.79 10.72 6.02
C GLY A 94 -32.46 12.17 5.69
N LEU A 95 -32.28 12.43 4.39
CA LEU A 95 -32.39 13.74 3.71
C LEU A 95 -31.28 14.76 4.01
N ALA A 96 -30.24 14.77 3.16
CA ALA A 96 -29.56 16.01 2.83
C ALA A 96 -30.63 17.05 2.41
N PRO A 97 -30.62 18.29 2.95
CA PRO A 97 -31.56 19.30 2.52
C PRO A 97 -31.28 19.60 1.05
N ALA A 98 -32.33 19.61 0.21
CA ALA A 98 -32.22 20.11 -1.14
C ALA A 98 -31.60 21.52 -1.12
N PRO A 99 -30.71 21.87 -2.06
CA PRO A 99 -30.09 23.19 -2.09
C PRO A 99 -31.19 24.25 -2.20
N GLY A 100 -31.41 25.01 -1.11
CA GLY A 100 -32.42 26.06 -1.00
C GLY A 100 -33.42 25.97 0.17
N ALA A 101 -33.39 24.93 1.01
CA ALA A 101 -34.33 24.84 2.14
C ALA A 101 -33.89 25.74 3.33
N THR A 102 -34.66 26.80 3.61
CA THR A 102 -34.45 27.70 4.74
C THR A 102 -34.66 26.99 6.07
N ALA A 103 -33.72 27.19 7.00
CA ALA A 103 -33.71 26.66 8.35
C ALA A 103 -34.99 27.00 9.14
N ARG A 104 -35.94 26.05 9.22
CA ARG A 104 -36.94 25.90 10.29
C ARG A 104 -37.70 24.59 10.08
N GLY A 105 -37.08 23.50 10.50
CA GLY A 105 -37.66 22.17 10.52
C GLY A 105 -36.58 21.21 10.97
N ALA A 106 -36.56 20.87 12.25
CA ALA A 106 -35.65 19.85 12.77
C ALA A 106 -35.95 18.54 12.02
N THR A 107 -35.04 18.14 11.12
CA THR A 107 -35.07 16.80 10.54
C THR A 107 -34.89 15.81 11.69
N ALA A 108 -35.86 14.93 11.88
CA ALA A 108 -35.80 13.90 12.90
C ALA A 108 -34.59 13.01 12.60
N ARG A 109 -33.50 13.15 13.39
CA ARG A 109 -32.34 12.25 13.30
C ARG A 109 -32.83 10.84 13.62
N VAL A 110 -32.89 9.97 12.61
CA VAL A 110 -33.14 8.54 12.79
C VAL A 110 -32.02 8.01 13.69
N ALA A 111 -32.38 7.25 14.73
CA ALA A 111 -31.41 6.68 15.65
C ALA A 111 -30.44 5.75 14.87
N PRO A 112 -29.13 5.79 15.17
CA PRO A 112 -28.18 4.87 14.57
C PRO A 112 -28.57 3.41 14.86
N THR A 113 -28.43 2.56 13.85
CA THR A 113 -28.69 1.12 13.94
C THR A 113 -27.38 0.36 14.02
N VAL A 114 -27.34 -0.69 14.85
CA VAL A 114 -26.23 -1.63 14.92
C VAL A 114 -26.74 -3.01 14.52
N ARG A 115 -26.07 -3.65 13.56
CA ARG A 115 -26.32 -5.05 13.17
C ARG A 115 -25.07 -5.87 13.41
N ALA A 116 -25.21 -6.93 14.18
CA ALA A 116 -24.18 -7.94 14.35
C ALA A 116 -24.33 -9.04 13.28
N VAL A 117 -23.22 -9.45 12.69
CA VAL A 117 -23.09 -10.62 11.81
C VAL A 117 -22.05 -11.53 12.42
N TRP A 118 -22.48 -12.70 12.89
CA TRP A 118 -21.58 -13.71 13.43
C TRP A 118 -20.85 -14.43 12.30
N LEU A 119 -19.54 -14.56 12.44
CA LEU A 119 -18.64 -15.16 11.45
C LEU A 119 -17.98 -16.40 12.06
N ASP A 120 -18.75 -17.46 12.25
CA ASP A 120 -18.34 -18.63 13.04
C ASP A 120 -17.03 -19.29 12.53
N GLU A 121 -16.81 -19.28 11.20
CA GLU A 121 -15.59 -19.81 10.58
C GLU A 121 -14.36 -18.88 10.73
N LEU A 122 -14.56 -17.62 11.11
CA LEU A 122 -13.48 -16.63 11.30
C LEU A 122 -12.84 -16.74 12.68
N THR A 123 -12.15 -17.85 12.95
CA THR A 123 -11.35 -17.99 14.16
C THR A 123 -9.96 -17.39 13.97
N GLU A 124 -9.30 -16.95 15.05
CA GLU A 124 -7.89 -16.54 15.01
C GLU A 124 -6.99 -17.65 14.45
N LYS A 125 -7.28 -18.90 14.79
CA LYS A 125 -6.58 -20.06 14.25
C LYS A 125 -6.72 -20.16 12.74
N ALA A 126 -7.95 -20.13 12.23
CA ALA A 126 -8.23 -20.20 10.80
C ALA A 126 -7.58 -19.03 10.03
N LEU A 127 -7.59 -17.83 10.61
CA LEU A 127 -6.91 -16.67 10.05
C LEU A 127 -5.38 -16.90 9.98
N ASN A 128 -4.76 -17.35 11.07
CA ASN A 128 -3.31 -17.58 11.11
C ASN A 128 -2.86 -18.65 10.09
N GLU A 129 -3.65 -19.70 9.89
CA GLU A 129 -3.37 -20.76 8.90
C GLU A 129 -3.37 -20.25 7.44
N ARG A 130 -4.06 -19.12 7.16
CA ARG A 130 -4.00 -18.45 5.84
C ARG A 130 -2.85 -17.47 5.74
N LEU A 131 -2.51 -16.83 6.84
CA LEU A 131 -1.44 -15.84 6.91
C LEU A 131 -0.06 -16.49 6.79
N VAL A 132 0.15 -17.62 7.46
CA VAL A 132 1.41 -18.37 7.43
C VAL A 132 1.09 -19.86 7.34
N LYS A 133 1.62 -20.52 6.32
CA LYS A 133 1.58 -21.97 6.20
C LYS A 133 2.95 -22.53 6.51
N THR A 134 2.99 -23.59 7.31
CA THR A 134 4.21 -24.30 7.66
C THR A 134 4.19 -25.71 7.08
N ASP A 135 5.36 -26.35 7.04
CA ASP A 135 5.44 -27.79 6.85
C ASP A 135 4.81 -28.57 8.02
N LYS A 136 4.84 -29.90 7.93
CA LYS A 136 4.25 -30.79 8.94
C LYS A 136 4.95 -30.72 10.31
N THR A 137 6.21 -30.27 10.36
CA THR A 137 6.94 -30.10 11.62
C THR A 137 6.65 -28.75 12.27
N GLY A 138 6.13 -27.78 11.50
CA GLY A 138 5.89 -26.43 11.97
C GLY A 138 7.16 -25.57 12.00
N GLU A 139 8.29 -26.10 11.51
CA GLU A 139 9.60 -25.47 11.61
C GLU A 139 9.91 -24.58 10.40
N ASN A 140 9.36 -24.91 9.23
CA ASN A 140 9.63 -24.15 8.00
C ASN A 140 8.35 -23.54 7.43
N VAL A 141 8.44 -22.27 7.02
CA VAL A 141 7.38 -21.58 6.28
C VAL A 141 7.36 -22.10 4.84
N THR A 142 6.20 -22.63 4.42
CA THR A 142 5.99 -23.24 3.09
C THR A 142 4.97 -22.47 2.25
N GLY A 143 4.23 -21.54 2.83
CA GLY A 143 3.13 -20.84 2.18
C GLY A 143 2.62 -19.67 2.99
N GLY A 144 1.63 -18.97 2.44
CA GLY A 144 0.80 -18.01 3.18
C GLY A 144 0.89 -16.59 2.66
N TYR A 145 -0.08 -15.78 3.06
CA TYR A 145 -0.19 -14.40 2.63
C TYR A 145 0.95 -13.51 3.16
N LEU A 146 1.32 -13.60 4.44
CA LEU A 146 2.36 -12.75 5.03
C LEU A 146 3.74 -12.95 4.39
N PRO A 147 4.27 -14.17 4.22
CA PRO A 147 5.56 -14.32 3.57
C PRO A 147 5.50 -13.87 2.10
N ALA A 148 4.37 -14.03 1.41
CA ALA A 148 4.20 -13.51 0.05
C ALA A 148 4.15 -11.97 -0.01
N GLN A 149 3.56 -11.31 0.98
CA GLN A 149 3.54 -9.85 1.14
C GLN A 149 4.93 -9.25 1.35
N LEU A 150 5.83 -10.03 1.95
CA LEU A 150 7.21 -9.65 2.25
C LEU A 150 8.23 -10.14 1.19
N ALA A 151 7.83 -11.02 0.26
CA ALA A 151 8.67 -11.62 -0.76
C ALA A 151 8.44 -11.03 -2.17
N VAL A 152 9.16 -11.53 -3.18
CA VAL A 152 9.09 -11.05 -4.58
C VAL A 152 8.05 -11.84 -5.40
N ALA A 153 7.08 -11.09 -5.94
CA ALA A 153 6.10 -11.36 -7.00
C ALA A 153 5.45 -12.76 -7.13
N GLY A 154 6.20 -13.81 -7.46
CA GLY A 154 5.62 -15.09 -7.91
C GLY A 154 4.73 -15.79 -6.89
N TRP A 155 5.03 -15.62 -5.60
CA TRP A 155 4.25 -16.24 -4.52
C TRP A 155 2.92 -15.52 -4.24
N MET A 156 2.78 -14.25 -4.62
CA MET A 156 1.63 -13.44 -4.22
C MET A 156 0.35 -13.88 -4.93
N SER A 157 0.39 -14.14 -6.24
CA SER A 157 -0.77 -14.64 -6.98
C SER A 157 -1.33 -15.94 -6.38
N ASP A 158 -0.44 -16.90 -6.05
CA ASP A 158 -0.85 -18.16 -5.42
C ASP A 158 -1.43 -17.95 -4.02
N ALA A 159 -0.83 -17.05 -3.22
CA ALA A 159 -1.34 -16.70 -1.90
C ALA A 159 -2.73 -16.05 -1.98
N LEU A 160 -2.95 -15.14 -2.93
CA LEU A 160 -4.24 -14.50 -3.17
C LEU A 160 -5.30 -15.50 -3.69
N ALA A 161 -4.91 -16.43 -4.56
CA ALA A 161 -5.81 -17.46 -5.07
C ALA A 161 -6.37 -18.37 -3.97
N ASP A 162 -5.60 -18.63 -2.90
CA ASP A 162 -6.08 -19.33 -1.70
C ASP A 162 -6.85 -18.41 -0.74
N LEU A 163 -6.34 -17.20 -0.50
CA LEU A 163 -6.87 -16.29 0.51
C LEU A 163 -8.21 -15.66 0.12
N LEU A 164 -8.35 -15.14 -1.09
CA LEU A 164 -9.50 -14.31 -1.49
C LEU A 164 -10.84 -15.08 -1.49
N PRO A 165 -10.90 -16.34 -1.97
CA PRO A 165 -12.13 -17.15 -1.86
C PRO A 165 -12.48 -17.48 -0.41
N TRP A 166 -11.48 -17.74 0.44
CA TRP A 166 -11.70 -17.99 1.86
C TRP A 166 -12.26 -16.74 2.56
N LEU A 167 -11.69 -15.56 2.30
CA LEU A 167 -12.20 -14.30 2.82
C LEU A 167 -13.62 -14.00 2.35
N GLY A 168 -13.92 -14.26 1.07
CA GLY A 168 -15.25 -14.05 0.53
C GLY A 168 -16.27 -15.00 1.14
N LYS A 169 -15.93 -16.28 1.31
CA LYS A 169 -16.81 -17.25 1.99
C LYS A 169 -17.04 -16.91 3.46
N THR A 170 -15.95 -16.61 4.18
CA THR A 170 -15.92 -16.59 5.65
C THR A 170 -16.28 -15.23 6.23
N VAL A 171 -16.00 -14.15 5.51
CA VAL A 171 -16.09 -12.77 6.02
C VAL A 171 -16.93 -11.90 5.12
N MET A 172 -16.46 -11.64 3.91
CA MET A 172 -17.00 -10.54 3.09
C MET A 172 -18.31 -10.90 2.39
N GLY A 173 -18.59 -12.17 2.11
CA GLY A 173 -19.88 -12.63 1.59
C GLY A 173 -21.03 -12.44 2.59
N PRO A 174 -20.91 -12.93 3.84
CA PRO A 174 -21.87 -12.63 4.91
C PRO A 174 -22.06 -11.13 5.16
N VAL A 175 -20.96 -10.36 5.20
CA VAL A 175 -21.00 -8.89 5.37
C VAL A 175 -21.72 -8.23 4.19
N ALA A 176 -21.39 -8.59 2.96
CA ALA A 176 -22.05 -8.08 1.75
C ALA A 176 -23.55 -8.37 1.79
N GLN A 177 -23.96 -9.58 2.18
CA GLN A 177 -25.38 -9.91 2.34
C GLN A 177 -26.05 -9.01 3.37
N ALA A 178 -25.43 -8.81 4.53
CA ALA A 178 -26.00 -7.97 5.58
C ALA A 178 -26.11 -6.49 5.18
N LEU A 179 -25.13 -5.96 4.44
CA LEU A 179 -25.17 -4.61 3.87
C LEU A 179 -26.28 -4.49 2.81
N ARG A 180 -26.46 -5.50 1.96
CA ARG A 180 -27.53 -5.52 0.95
C ARG A 180 -28.92 -5.44 1.61
N ASP A 181 -29.19 -6.28 2.60
CA ASP A 181 -30.48 -6.28 3.28
C ASP A 181 -30.84 -4.91 3.88
N GLN A 182 -29.83 -4.12 4.30
CA GLN A 182 -30.02 -2.77 4.84
C GLN A 182 -30.24 -1.72 3.74
N THR A 183 -29.59 -1.87 2.60
CA THR A 183 -29.49 -0.82 1.58
C THR A 183 -30.59 -0.92 0.52
N PHE A 184 -31.03 -2.13 0.17
CA PHE A 184 -32.01 -2.37 -0.91
C PHE A 184 -33.48 -2.27 -0.48
N GLY A 185 -33.76 -1.69 0.70
CA GLY A 185 -35.11 -1.33 1.15
C GLY A 185 -35.67 -0.03 0.56
N VAL A 186 -34.91 0.68 -0.28
CA VAL A 186 -35.29 1.96 -0.93
C VAL A 186 -34.98 1.87 -2.43
N SER A 187 -36.01 2.12 -3.25
CA SER A 187 -36.16 1.98 -4.72
C SER A 187 -34.91 1.99 -5.65
N GLU A 188 -34.90 0.98 -6.53
CA GLU A 188 -34.48 0.88 -7.96
C GLU A 188 -33.47 1.90 -8.54
N THR A 189 -32.17 1.65 -8.33
CA THR A 189 -31.08 1.77 -9.34
C THR A 189 -29.78 1.19 -8.75
N PRO A 190 -28.88 0.58 -9.55
CA PRO A 190 -27.64 0.00 -9.03
C PRO A 190 -26.61 1.11 -8.78
N LYS A 191 -26.76 1.84 -7.68
CA LYS A 191 -25.69 2.71 -7.17
C LYS A 191 -24.70 1.86 -6.40
N VAL A 192 -23.40 2.01 -6.69
CA VAL A 192 -22.33 1.46 -5.86
C VAL A 192 -22.36 2.21 -4.52
N PHE A 193 -22.42 1.50 -3.41
CA PHE A 193 -22.53 2.10 -2.09
C PHE A 193 -21.17 2.20 -1.42
N PRO A 194 -20.82 3.36 -0.82
CA PRO A 194 -19.62 3.46 0.00
C PRO A 194 -19.77 2.62 1.28
N VAL A 195 -18.66 2.05 1.74
CA VAL A 195 -18.57 1.33 3.01
C VAL A 195 -17.19 1.57 3.61
N THR A 196 -17.13 1.80 4.91
CA THR A 196 -15.85 2.00 5.60
C THR A 196 -15.58 0.82 6.53
N LEU A 197 -14.52 0.06 6.23
CA LEU A 197 -14.08 -1.09 7.01
C LEU A 197 -13.13 -0.64 8.12
N ILE A 198 -13.37 -1.14 9.33
CA ILE A 198 -12.48 -0.98 10.50
C ILE A 198 -12.04 -2.39 10.93
N PRO A 199 -11.06 -2.98 10.22
CA PRO A 199 -10.56 -4.30 10.56
C PRO A 199 -9.64 -4.28 11.78
N ALA A 200 -9.87 -5.18 12.73
CA ALA A 200 -9.05 -5.34 13.92
C ALA A 200 -7.96 -6.41 13.74
N GLY A 201 -6.82 -6.19 14.41
CA GLY A 201 -5.69 -7.12 14.41
C GLY A 201 -5.20 -7.46 13.00
N ARG A 202 -4.97 -8.76 12.75
CA ARG A 202 -4.37 -9.22 11.47
C ARG A 202 -5.30 -9.08 10.26
N LEU A 203 -6.58 -8.79 10.45
CA LEU A 203 -7.50 -8.52 9.34
C LEU A 203 -7.16 -7.20 8.62
N ALA A 204 -6.49 -6.27 9.31
CA ALA A 204 -6.09 -4.98 8.75
C ALA A 204 -5.03 -5.10 7.64
N LEU A 205 -4.39 -6.25 7.52
CA LEU A 205 -3.35 -6.54 6.53
C LEU A 205 -3.93 -7.04 5.21
N LEU A 206 -5.21 -7.43 5.23
CA LEU A 206 -5.79 -8.22 4.15
C LEU A 206 -6.50 -7.33 3.13
N PRO A 207 -6.45 -7.71 1.83
CA PRO A 207 -7.18 -7.03 0.78
C PRO A 207 -8.68 -7.41 0.81
N LEU A 208 -9.38 -7.05 1.90
CA LEU A 208 -10.80 -7.34 2.11
C LEU A 208 -11.68 -6.87 0.96
N HIS A 209 -11.33 -5.74 0.33
CA HIS A 209 -12.01 -5.22 -0.85
C HIS A 209 -11.94 -6.18 -2.06
N ALA A 210 -10.89 -7.01 -2.16
CA ALA A 210 -10.69 -8.00 -3.21
C ALA A 210 -11.22 -9.39 -2.83
N ALA A 211 -11.89 -9.57 -1.69
CA ALA A 211 -12.46 -10.86 -1.30
C ALA A 211 -13.48 -11.34 -2.35
N ARG A 212 -13.41 -12.62 -2.75
CA ARG A 212 -14.20 -13.19 -3.85
C ARG A 212 -15.29 -14.13 -3.33
N TYR A 213 -16.54 -13.87 -3.69
CA TYR A 213 -17.69 -14.68 -3.30
C TYR A 213 -18.70 -14.83 -4.44
N ARG A 214 -19.67 -15.72 -4.28
CA ARG A 214 -20.72 -15.94 -5.29
C ARG A 214 -21.94 -15.07 -5.01
N ARG A 215 -22.43 -14.40 -6.05
CA ARG A 215 -23.68 -13.66 -6.09
C ARG A 215 -24.44 -14.02 -7.35
N ASP A 216 -25.70 -14.42 -7.22
CA ASP A 216 -26.59 -14.74 -8.36
C ASP A 216 -25.95 -15.69 -9.39
N GLY A 217 -25.21 -16.69 -8.89
CA GLY A 217 -24.48 -17.68 -9.70
C GLY A 217 -23.11 -17.23 -10.24
N ARG A 218 -22.79 -15.93 -10.17
CA ARG A 218 -21.52 -15.34 -10.66
C ARG A 218 -20.52 -15.15 -9.52
N GLU A 219 -19.23 -15.27 -9.83
CA GLU A 219 -18.18 -14.83 -8.91
C GLU A 219 -18.02 -13.31 -9.03
N VAL A 220 -17.98 -12.64 -7.88
CA VAL A 220 -17.78 -11.20 -7.75
C VAL A 220 -16.76 -10.93 -6.65
N HIS A 221 -16.08 -9.80 -6.73
CA HIS A 221 -15.26 -9.28 -5.65
C HIS A 221 -16.10 -8.30 -4.81
N PHE A 222 -15.73 -8.10 -3.54
CA PHE A 222 -16.43 -7.14 -2.68
C PHE A 222 -16.46 -5.72 -3.27
N LEU A 223 -15.36 -5.29 -3.91
CA LEU A 223 -15.32 -4.00 -4.60
C LEU A 223 -16.26 -3.91 -5.81
N ASP A 224 -16.75 -5.02 -6.39
CA ASP A 224 -17.68 -4.96 -7.52
C ASP A 224 -19.05 -4.41 -7.09
N GLU A 225 -19.38 -4.50 -5.79
CA GLU A 225 -20.64 -4.04 -5.22
C GLU A 225 -20.49 -2.75 -4.39
N PHE A 226 -19.33 -2.56 -3.75
CA PHE A 226 -19.12 -1.48 -2.80
C PHE A 226 -17.89 -0.63 -3.13
N ALA A 227 -17.93 0.65 -2.76
CA ALA A 227 -16.76 1.52 -2.74
C ALA A 227 -16.13 1.46 -1.35
N VAL A 228 -14.97 0.82 -1.24
CA VAL A 228 -14.42 0.35 0.04
C VAL A 228 -13.35 1.31 0.55
N ALA A 229 -13.67 2.03 1.63
CA ALA A 229 -12.68 2.76 2.42
C ALA A 229 -12.25 1.91 3.63
N TYR A 230 -11.03 2.16 4.11
CA TYR A 230 -10.51 1.62 5.36
C TYR A 230 -10.33 2.75 6.36
N ALA A 231 -10.49 2.46 7.64
CA ALA A 231 -10.13 3.40 8.70
C ALA A 231 -9.44 2.62 9.85
N PRO A 232 -8.37 3.17 10.44
CA PRO A 232 -7.75 2.58 11.63
C PRO A 232 -8.74 2.50 12.80
N SER A 233 -9.55 3.55 12.95
CA SER A 233 -10.63 3.63 13.93
C SER A 233 -11.66 4.67 13.53
N ALA A 234 -12.85 4.58 14.13
CA ALA A 234 -13.91 5.59 13.97
C ALA A 234 -13.46 6.97 14.48
N LEU A 235 -12.60 7.02 15.51
CA LEU A 235 -12.06 8.28 16.02
C LEU A 235 -11.19 8.97 14.98
N THR A 236 -10.25 8.24 14.37
CA THR A 236 -9.39 8.74 13.29
C THR A 236 -10.23 9.25 12.13
N LEU A 237 -11.23 8.48 11.69
CA LEU A 237 -12.13 8.87 10.60
C LEU A 237 -12.92 10.14 10.94
N ARG A 238 -13.46 10.24 12.15
CA ARG A 238 -14.20 11.44 12.59
C ARG A 238 -13.31 12.67 12.62
N THR A 239 -12.08 12.55 13.14
CA THR A 239 -11.11 13.64 13.15
C THR A 239 -10.76 14.09 11.73
N ALA A 240 -10.55 13.13 10.82
CA ALA A 240 -10.33 13.40 9.40
C ALA A 240 -11.51 14.17 8.77
N ARG A 241 -12.76 13.76 9.05
CA ARG A 241 -13.97 14.47 8.57
C ARG A 241 -14.09 15.88 9.13
N ARG A 242 -13.88 16.06 10.43
CA ARG A 242 -13.92 17.39 11.08
C ARG A 242 -12.91 18.33 10.43
N ARG A 243 -11.66 17.88 10.28
CA ARG A 243 -10.60 18.65 9.62
C ARG A 243 -10.93 18.97 8.17
N LEU A 244 -11.52 18.02 7.43
CA LEU A 244 -11.97 18.27 6.06
C LEU A 244 -13.05 19.36 6.00
N ALA A 245 -14.00 19.35 6.92
CA ALA A 245 -15.09 20.34 6.98
C ALA A 245 -14.63 21.75 7.40
N GLU A 246 -13.57 21.85 8.19
CA GLU A 246 -12.97 23.12 8.63
C GLU A 246 -12.08 23.77 7.56
N ARG A 247 -11.73 23.03 6.50
CA ARG A 247 -10.80 23.52 5.47
C ARG A 247 -11.50 24.40 4.43
N PRO A 248 -10.91 25.55 4.07
CA PRO A 248 -11.40 26.34 2.96
C PRO A 248 -11.20 25.61 1.62
N PRO A 249 -11.98 25.94 0.59
CA PRO A 249 -11.68 25.52 -0.78
C PRO A 249 -10.29 26.06 -1.16
N ALA A 250 -9.38 25.16 -1.55
CA ALA A 250 -8.03 25.50 -1.96
C ALA A 250 -7.81 25.23 -3.45
N ALA A 251 -6.87 25.95 -4.06
CA ALA A 251 -6.50 25.79 -5.44
C ALA A 251 -5.65 24.52 -5.59
N ARG A 252 -6.17 23.53 -6.33
CA ARG A 252 -5.55 22.21 -6.56
C ARG A 252 -4.06 22.32 -6.85
N ARG A 253 -3.23 22.19 -5.81
CA ARG A 253 -1.77 22.18 -5.94
C ARG A 253 -1.24 20.79 -5.61
N LEU A 254 -0.58 20.17 -6.58
CA LEU A 254 0.05 18.86 -6.42
C LEU A 254 1.54 19.01 -6.12
N VAL A 255 2.01 18.30 -5.10
CA VAL A 255 3.44 18.08 -4.88
C VAL A 255 3.74 16.61 -5.13
N GLY A 256 4.68 16.36 -6.03
CA GLY A 256 4.94 15.03 -6.55
C GLY A 256 6.39 14.62 -6.39
N VAL A 257 6.62 13.34 -6.10
CA VAL A 257 7.95 12.72 -6.15
C VAL A 257 7.89 11.54 -7.10
N GLY A 258 8.73 11.56 -8.14
CA GLY A 258 8.74 10.55 -9.20
C GLY A 258 10.11 9.92 -9.38
N ASN A 259 10.23 8.64 -9.03
CA ASN A 259 11.44 7.81 -9.18
C ASN A 259 12.73 8.46 -8.63
N PRO A 260 12.85 8.77 -7.33
CA PRO A 260 14.07 9.34 -6.75
C PRO A 260 15.31 8.52 -7.12
N LEU A 261 16.28 9.15 -7.78
CA LEU A 261 17.50 8.50 -8.24
C LEU A 261 18.70 9.42 -8.02
N PRO A 262 19.88 8.89 -7.67
CA PRO A 262 21.07 9.70 -7.50
C PRO A 262 21.49 10.39 -8.81
N PRO A 263 22.18 11.54 -8.73
CA PRO A 263 22.73 12.20 -9.91
C PRO A 263 23.79 11.31 -10.58
N VAL A 264 24.00 11.50 -11.90
CA VAL A 264 24.86 10.63 -12.71
C VAL A 264 26.30 10.59 -12.18
N GLU A 265 26.77 11.69 -11.62
CA GLU A 265 28.10 11.84 -11.05
C GLU A 265 28.34 10.86 -9.89
N ALA A 266 27.30 10.56 -9.10
CA ALA A 266 27.38 9.61 -7.99
C ALA A 266 27.56 8.15 -8.46
N LEU A 267 27.32 7.85 -9.74
CA LEU A 267 27.45 6.50 -10.31
C LEU A 267 28.82 6.21 -10.92
N GLY A 268 29.70 7.22 -11.04
CA GLY A 268 31.01 7.04 -11.66
C GLY A 268 31.84 5.94 -10.99
N ASP A 269 31.83 5.90 -9.66
CA ASP A 269 32.53 4.90 -8.88
C ASP A 269 31.90 3.52 -9.00
N LEU A 270 30.57 3.44 -8.97
CA LEU A 270 29.85 2.19 -9.14
C LEU A 270 30.10 1.59 -10.53
N HIS A 271 30.12 2.41 -11.58
CA HIS A 271 30.39 1.95 -12.94
C HIS A 271 31.84 1.44 -13.08
N ARG A 272 32.82 2.11 -12.48
CA ARG A 272 34.21 1.60 -12.43
C ARG A 272 34.29 0.26 -11.70
N ALA A 273 33.69 0.15 -10.52
CA ALA A 273 33.68 -1.10 -9.75
C ALA A 273 32.95 -2.24 -10.49
N LEU A 274 31.86 -1.95 -11.22
CA LEU A 274 31.19 -2.92 -12.09
C LEU A 274 32.14 -3.47 -13.16
N ARG A 275 32.93 -2.61 -13.81
CA ARG A 275 33.92 -3.03 -14.81
C ARG A 275 34.96 -3.98 -14.25
N GLU A 276 35.51 -3.64 -13.09
CA GLU A 276 36.51 -4.46 -12.38
C GLU A 276 35.92 -5.81 -11.97
N ALA A 277 34.70 -5.81 -11.41
CA ALA A 277 34.03 -7.03 -10.96
C ALA A 277 33.68 -7.97 -12.12
N VAL A 278 33.21 -7.43 -13.25
CA VAL A 278 32.91 -8.22 -14.46
C VAL A 278 34.19 -8.77 -15.11
N ALA A 279 35.27 -8.00 -15.11
CA ALA A 279 36.57 -8.45 -15.64
C ALA A 279 37.16 -9.61 -14.83
N ALA A 280 36.84 -9.72 -13.53
CA ALA A 280 37.28 -10.79 -12.65
C ALA A 280 36.49 -12.11 -12.81
N LEU A 281 35.34 -12.10 -13.50
CA LEU A 281 34.57 -13.31 -13.76
C LEU A 281 35.28 -14.22 -14.78
N PRO A 282 35.30 -15.55 -14.55
CA PRO A 282 35.95 -16.50 -15.46
C PRO A 282 35.21 -16.58 -16.80
N ASP A 283 35.94 -16.92 -17.85
CA ASP A 283 35.40 -17.12 -19.20
C ASP A 283 35.12 -18.61 -19.45
N GLU A 284 34.21 -19.16 -18.65
CA GLU A 284 33.81 -20.57 -18.70
C GLU A 284 32.35 -20.70 -19.16
N GLU A 285 31.97 -21.86 -19.69
CA GLU A 285 30.64 -22.13 -20.27
C GLU A 285 29.48 -21.72 -19.33
N ALA A 286 29.62 -21.97 -18.02
CA ALA A 286 28.60 -21.65 -17.01
C ALA A 286 28.44 -20.14 -16.74
N THR A 287 29.46 -19.33 -17.03
CA THR A 287 29.46 -17.88 -16.76
C THR A 287 29.44 -17.03 -18.03
N ALA A 288 29.82 -17.58 -19.18
CA ALA A 288 29.97 -16.86 -20.44
C ALA A 288 28.69 -16.09 -20.88
N PRO A 289 27.47 -16.67 -20.81
CA PRO A 289 26.25 -15.94 -21.19
C PRO A 289 26.00 -14.72 -20.29
N LEU A 290 26.11 -14.90 -18.96
CA LEU A 290 25.89 -13.84 -17.98
C LEU A 290 26.98 -12.77 -18.03
N ARG A 291 28.23 -13.18 -18.25
CA ARG A 291 29.38 -12.28 -18.44
C ARG A 291 29.18 -11.40 -19.68
N SER A 292 28.65 -11.95 -20.78
CA SER A 292 28.34 -11.17 -21.99
C SER A 292 27.27 -10.11 -21.72
N GLU A 293 26.19 -10.45 -21.00
CA GLU A 293 25.15 -9.48 -20.64
C GLU A 293 25.66 -8.41 -19.66
N LEU A 294 26.46 -8.79 -18.67
CA LEU A 294 27.12 -7.86 -17.76
C LEU A 294 28.13 -6.94 -18.50
N ALA A 295 28.83 -7.47 -19.51
CA ALA A 295 29.73 -6.67 -20.36
C ALA A 295 28.96 -5.65 -21.20
N ARG A 296 27.73 -5.96 -21.64
CA ARG A 296 26.86 -4.98 -22.29
C ARG A 296 26.45 -3.86 -21.35
N LEU A 297 26.16 -4.15 -20.09
CA LEU A 297 25.93 -3.11 -19.07
C LEU A 297 27.17 -2.22 -18.89
N VAL A 298 28.34 -2.82 -18.73
CA VAL A 298 29.64 -2.14 -18.66
C VAL A 298 29.91 -1.21 -19.85
N ALA A 299 29.45 -1.57 -21.05
CA ALA A 299 29.68 -0.76 -22.25
C ALA A 299 28.77 0.48 -22.33
N ARG A 300 27.72 0.57 -21.49
CA ARG A 300 26.79 1.70 -21.54
C ARG A 300 27.38 2.97 -20.93
N PRO A 301 26.96 4.16 -21.40
CA PRO A 301 27.29 5.41 -20.73
C PRO A 301 26.80 5.42 -19.27
N THR A 302 27.58 6.02 -18.36
CA THR A 302 27.24 6.10 -16.93
C THR A 302 25.85 6.71 -16.67
N GLY A 303 25.41 7.66 -17.51
CA GLY A 303 24.08 8.28 -17.37
C GLY A 303 22.90 7.33 -17.61
N GLU A 304 23.10 6.27 -18.39
CA GLU A 304 22.06 5.28 -18.68
C GLU A 304 22.00 4.17 -17.63
N LEU A 305 23.06 4.02 -16.84
CA LEU A 305 23.22 2.96 -15.86
C LEU A 305 22.37 3.13 -14.60
N ARG A 306 21.88 4.35 -14.34
CA ARG A 306 21.05 4.68 -13.17
C ARG A 306 19.74 3.90 -13.10
N HIS A 307 19.25 3.40 -14.24
CA HIS A 307 18.02 2.60 -14.33
C HIS A 307 18.26 1.08 -14.34
N GLU A 308 19.51 0.64 -14.25
CA GLU A 308 19.91 -0.75 -14.50
C GLU A 308 20.09 -1.60 -13.23
N GLY A 309 19.84 -1.05 -12.04
CA GLY A 309 20.01 -1.79 -10.78
C GLY A 309 19.17 -3.06 -10.69
N PHE A 310 17.92 -3.03 -11.18
CA PHE A 310 17.08 -4.22 -11.25
C PHE A 310 17.71 -5.29 -12.15
N LEU A 311 18.16 -4.91 -13.34
CA LEU A 311 18.77 -5.84 -14.28
C LEU A 311 20.07 -6.43 -13.72
N LEU A 312 20.93 -5.58 -13.14
CA LEU A 312 22.16 -6.02 -12.49
C LEU A 312 21.86 -7.06 -11.41
N ARG A 313 20.89 -6.80 -10.53
CA ARG A 313 20.46 -7.75 -9.49
C ARG A 313 20.01 -9.08 -10.08
N GLN A 314 19.22 -9.06 -11.15
CA GLN A 314 18.72 -10.26 -11.82
C GLN A 314 19.84 -11.09 -12.45
N LEU A 315 20.83 -10.45 -13.08
CA LEU A 315 21.99 -11.13 -13.64
C LEU A 315 22.87 -11.75 -12.55
N VAL A 316 23.11 -11.03 -11.46
CA VAL A 316 23.95 -11.50 -10.33
C VAL A 316 23.32 -12.68 -9.61
N LEU A 317 21.99 -12.71 -9.45
CA LEU A 317 21.28 -13.85 -8.85
C LEU A 317 21.44 -15.15 -9.66
N ARG A 318 21.64 -15.05 -10.98
CA ARG A 318 21.81 -16.20 -11.87
C ARG A 318 23.25 -16.71 -11.97
N LEU A 319 24.22 -15.96 -11.47
CA LEU A 319 25.61 -16.42 -11.47
C LEU A 319 25.74 -17.71 -10.61
N PRO A 320 26.67 -18.63 -10.92
CA PRO A 320 26.92 -19.81 -10.10
C PRO A 320 27.30 -19.46 -8.66
N GLU A 321 26.71 -20.15 -7.68
CA GLU A 321 26.95 -19.89 -6.25
C GLU A 321 28.43 -20.03 -5.83
N ARG A 322 29.14 -20.96 -6.47
CA ARG A 322 30.56 -21.22 -6.20
C ARG A 322 31.38 -20.93 -7.45
N LEU A 323 32.23 -19.92 -7.36
CA LEU A 323 33.30 -19.64 -8.30
C LEU A 323 34.63 -19.73 -7.56
N ALA A 324 35.71 -20.10 -8.25
CA ALA A 324 37.04 -20.21 -7.67
C ALA A 324 37.92 -19.00 -7.99
N GLY A 325 38.95 -18.75 -7.16
CA GLY A 325 39.97 -17.73 -7.40
C GLY A 325 39.38 -16.33 -7.62
N ALA A 326 39.82 -15.66 -8.68
CA ALA A 326 39.36 -14.32 -9.04
C ALA A 326 37.83 -14.23 -9.27
N GLY A 327 37.20 -15.33 -9.72
CA GLY A 327 35.75 -15.39 -9.92
C GLY A 327 34.95 -15.28 -8.62
N ALA A 328 35.47 -15.81 -7.51
CA ALA A 328 34.84 -15.64 -6.19
C ALA A 328 34.81 -14.16 -5.78
N HIS A 329 35.93 -13.46 -6.00
CA HIS A 329 36.06 -12.04 -5.68
C HIS A 329 35.18 -11.17 -6.59
N GLY A 330 35.12 -11.47 -7.89
CA GLY A 330 34.22 -10.81 -8.85
C GLY A 330 32.75 -10.95 -8.45
N ARG A 331 32.29 -12.17 -8.09
CA ARG A 331 30.92 -12.39 -7.61
C ARG A 331 30.63 -11.62 -6.32
N ALA A 332 31.52 -11.67 -5.34
CA ALA A 332 31.34 -10.95 -4.07
C ALA A 332 31.24 -9.42 -4.31
N SER A 333 32.09 -8.88 -5.19
CA SER A 333 32.05 -7.47 -5.57
C SER A 333 30.73 -7.11 -6.27
N LEU A 334 30.24 -7.96 -7.17
CA LEU A 334 28.93 -7.79 -7.80
C LEU A 334 27.77 -7.84 -6.78
N GLN A 335 27.86 -8.70 -5.78
CA GLN A 335 26.86 -8.76 -4.70
C GLN A 335 26.85 -7.49 -3.85
N GLU A 336 28.03 -6.92 -3.54
CA GLU A 336 28.13 -5.63 -2.87
C GLU A 336 27.56 -4.50 -3.74
N LEU A 337 27.90 -4.49 -5.03
CA LEU A 337 27.41 -3.49 -5.97
C LEU A 337 25.89 -3.49 -6.07
N VAL A 338 25.25 -4.66 -6.11
CA VAL A 338 23.78 -4.78 -6.14
C VAL A 338 23.11 -4.07 -4.95
N GLN A 339 23.76 -4.04 -3.77
CA GLN A 339 23.22 -3.34 -2.60
C GLN A 339 23.37 -1.82 -2.68
N ARG A 340 24.40 -1.35 -3.38
CA ARG A 340 24.74 0.07 -3.52
C ARG A 340 24.13 0.71 -4.78
N TRP A 341 23.69 -0.11 -5.73
CA TRP A 341 23.15 0.38 -6.99
C TRP A 341 21.73 0.86 -6.82
N PRO A 342 21.37 2.03 -7.37
CA PRO A 342 19.99 2.51 -7.27
C PRO A 342 19.02 1.56 -7.95
N LEU A 343 17.94 1.22 -7.25
CA LEU A 343 16.84 0.45 -7.78
C LEU A 343 15.86 1.42 -8.43
N SER A 344 15.90 1.55 -9.76
CA SER A 344 14.93 2.40 -10.45
C SER A 344 13.58 1.72 -10.62
N LEU A 345 12.53 2.52 -10.45
CA LEU A 345 11.18 2.24 -10.92
C LEU A 345 11.02 2.89 -12.31
N ARG A 346 10.88 2.06 -13.35
CA ARG A 346 10.91 2.48 -14.76
C ARG A 346 9.71 3.34 -15.15
N TYR A 347 8.53 3.07 -14.56
CA TYR A 347 7.29 3.76 -14.86
C TYR A 347 6.95 4.84 -13.83
N ALA A 348 7.53 4.83 -12.64
CA ALA A 348 7.24 5.82 -11.60
C ALA A 348 7.38 7.30 -12.02
N LYS A 349 8.38 7.63 -12.85
CA LYS A 349 8.49 8.97 -13.44
C LYS A 349 7.33 9.27 -14.39
N ALA A 350 6.98 8.30 -15.24
CA ALA A 350 5.89 8.42 -16.20
C ALA A 350 4.51 8.48 -15.53
N GLU A 351 4.32 7.79 -14.41
CA GLU A 351 3.13 7.88 -13.56
C GLU A 351 2.93 9.31 -13.07
N LEU A 352 3.92 9.88 -12.38
CA LEU A 352 3.83 11.25 -11.89
C LEU A 352 3.63 12.24 -13.04
N GLN A 353 4.37 12.08 -14.15
CA GLN A 353 4.21 12.94 -15.32
C GLN A 353 2.77 12.89 -15.86
N SER A 354 2.19 11.70 -15.98
CA SER A 354 0.83 11.54 -16.49
C SER A 354 -0.19 12.21 -15.58
N VAL A 355 0.02 12.21 -14.26
CA VAL A 355 -0.82 12.95 -13.30
C VAL A 355 -0.65 14.47 -13.44
N VAL A 356 0.59 14.94 -13.58
CA VAL A 356 0.90 16.37 -13.75
C VAL A 356 0.28 16.92 -15.03
N ASP A 357 0.27 16.15 -16.11
CA ASP A 357 -0.30 16.54 -17.41
C ASP A 357 -1.82 16.75 -17.35
N LEU A 358 -2.51 16.23 -16.34
CA LEU A 358 -3.95 16.44 -16.10
C LEU A 358 -4.25 17.78 -15.41
N LEU A 359 -3.23 18.44 -14.85
CA LEU A 359 -3.38 19.66 -14.07
C LEU A 359 -3.12 20.93 -14.90
N PRO A 360 -3.71 22.08 -14.54
CA PRO A 360 -3.37 23.36 -15.17
C PRO A 360 -1.87 23.69 -15.03
N PRO A 361 -1.28 24.44 -15.97
CA PRO A 361 0.10 24.90 -15.86
C PRO A 361 0.36 25.64 -14.54
N GLY A 362 1.42 25.24 -13.82
CA GLY A 362 1.78 25.82 -12.52
C GLY A 362 0.99 25.31 -11.32
N ALA A 363 0.06 24.36 -11.52
CA ALA A 363 -0.69 23.70 -10.44
C ALA A 363 0.03 22.46 -9.86
N ALA A 364 1.28 22.22 -10.24
CA ALA A 364 2.09 21.13 -9.72
C ALA A 364 3.55 21.56 -9.47
N ASP A 365 4.14 21.03 -8.41
CA ASP A 365 5.56 21.05 -8.10
C ASP A 365 6.10 19.61 -8.10
N PRO A 366 6.35 19.01 -9.28
CA PRO A 366 6.92 17.67 -9.35
C PRO A 366 8.44 17.70 -9.17
N LEU A 367 8.96 16.74 -8.40
CA LEU A 367 10.37 16.47 -8.24
C LEU A 367 10.70 15.11 -8.86
N TYR A 368 11.49 15.12 -9.93
CA TYR A 368 11.84 13.91 -10.68
C TYR A 368 13.28 13.47 -10.41
N GLU A 369 13.49 12.17 -10.25
CA GLU A 369 14.83 11.57 -10.20
C GLU A 369 15.74 12.29 -9.19
N GLN A 370 16.84 12.90 -9.64
CA GLN A 370 17.81 13.58 -8.78
C GLN A 370 17.29 14.83 -8.07
N GLU A 371 16.14 15.37 -8.49
CA GLU A 371 15.54 16.56 -7.87
C GLU A 371 14.77 16.23 -6.58
N ALA A 372 14.40 14.96 -6.39
CA ALA A 372 13.62 14.47 -5.25
C ALA A 372 14.45 14.36 -3.96
N THR A 373 15.11 15.45 -3.59
CA THR A 373 15.84 15.61 -2.32
C THR A 373 14.91 16.12 -1.24
N ARG A 374 15.25 15.86 0.03
CA ARG A 374 14.51 16.41 1.16
C ARG A 374 14.47 17.94 1.14
N ALA A 375 15.62 18.56 0.86
CA ALA A 375 15.75 20.01 0.82
C ALA A 375 14.85 20.65 -0.25
N ALA A 376 14.66 19.98 -1.39
CA ALA A 376 13.74 20.42 -2.43
C ALA A 376 12.27 20.17 -2.04
N LEU A 377 11.95 19.04 -1.40
CA LEU A 377 10.57 18.66 -1.09
C LEU A 377 9.90 19.51 0.00
N LEU A 378 10.56 19.70 1.14
CA LEU A 378 9.94 20.28 2.34
C LEU A 378 9.30 21.67 2.11
N PRO A 379 9.90 22.60 1.34
CA PRO A 379 9.28 23.90 1.08
C PRO A 379 7.92 23.86 0.38
N HIS A 380 7.61 22.79 -0.38
CA HIS A 380 6.36 22.71 -1.13
C HIS A 380 5.20 22.09 -0.34
N LEU A 381 5.49 21.29 0.70
CA LEU A 381 4.47 20.52 1.43
C LEU A 381 3.38 21.40 2.07
N ALA A 382 3.77 22.56 2.63
CA ALA A 382 2.85 23.43 3.38
C ALA A 382 1.65 23.95 2.56
N GLY A 383 1.78 24.04 1.23
CA GLY A 383 0.73 24.49 0.33
C GLY A 383 0.13 23.38 -0.55
N ALA A 384 0.48 22.12 -0.30
CA ALA A 384 0.06 21.00 -1.13
C ALA A 384 -1.35 20.54 -0.74
N ASP A 385 -2.26 20.44 -1.73
CA ASP A 385 -3.56 19.78 -1.57
C ASP A 385 -3.47 18.30 -1.90
N LEU A 386 -2.64 17.97 -2.89
CA LEU A 386 -2.41 16.61 -3.36
C LEU A 386 -0.94 16.27 -3.15
N LEU A 387 -0.67 15.17 -2.46
CA LEU A 387 0.66 14.57 -2.44
C LEU A 387 0.63 13.31 -3.30
N HIS A 388 1.63 13.16 -4.18
CA HIS A 388 1.78 11.96 -4.99
C HIS A 388 3.23 11.47 -4.93
N PHE A 389 3.45 10.35 -4.24
CA PHE A 389 4.76 9.70 -4.15
C PHE A 389 4.75 8.43 -4.98
N SER A 390 5.42 8.46 -6.14
CA SER A 390 5.74 7.28 -6.94
C SER A 390 7.23 6.97 -6.76
N CYS A 391 7.53 6.22 -5.69
CA CYS A 391 8.89 5.99 -5.20
C CYS A 391 9.00 4.66 -4.43
N HIS A 392 10.18 4.36 -3.89
CA HIS A 392 10.30 3.27 -2.92
C HIS A 392 9.72 3.67 -1.57
N GLY A 393 9.10 2.71 -0.91
CA GLY A 393 8.60 2.81 0.46
C GLY A 393 9.10 1.62 1.25
N SER A 394 9.24 1.79 2.55
CA SER A 394 9.58 0.70 3.47
C SER A 394 8.71 0.76 4.71
N PHE A 395 8.18 -0.40 5.08
CA PHE A 395 7.58 -0.63 6.38
C PHE A 395 8.63 -1.24 7.32
N ASP A 396 8.84 -0.63 8.49
CA ASP A 396 9.72 -1.17 9.52
C ASP A 396 8.89 -1.91 10.57
N PRO A 397 8.90 -3.25 10.60
CA PRO A 397 8.11 -4.03 11.56
C PRO A 397 8.68 -4.01 12.97
N GLU A 398 9.96 -3.62 13.14
CA GLU A 398 10.58 -3.48 14.45
C GLU A 398 10.35 -2.08 15.00
N GLU A 399 10.37 -1.03 14.19
CA GLU A 399 10.10 0.34 14.63
C GLU A 399 9.09 1.00 13.67
N PRO A 400 7.76 0.76 13.82
CA PRO A 400 6.76 1.20 12.84
C PRO A 400 6.79 2.70 12.51
N LEU A 401 7.19 3.55 13.46
CA LEU A 401 7.35 5.00 13.27
C LEU A 401 8.53 5.36 12.34
N ASP A 402 9.47 4.46 12.12
CA ASP A 402 10.61 4.64 11.22
C ASP A 402 10.30 4.15 9.79
N SER A 403 9.08 3.65 9.55
CA SER A 403 8.54 3.42 8.19
C SER A 403 8.60 4.72 7.38
N ALA A 404 8.99 4.65 6.12
CA ALA A 404 9.37 5.84 5.37
C ALA A 404 9.19 5.72 3.85
N LEU A 405 9.12 6.89 3.22
CA LEU A 405 9.25 7.08 1.78
C LEU A 405 10.70 7.46 1.47
N HIS A 406 11.30 6.83 0.46
CA HIS A 406 12.71 7.00 0.11
C HIS A 406 12.90 8.15 -0.87
N LEU A 407 13.88 8.99 -0.60
CA LEU A 407 14.30 10.13 -1.41
C LEU A 407 15.71 9.89 -1.96
N VAL A 408 16.29 10.89 -2.63
CA VAL A 408 17.65 10.79 -3.17
C VAL A 408 18.70 10.65 -2.05
N GLY A 409 19.70 9.79 -2.25
CA GLY A 409 20.92 9.77 -1.43
C GLY A 409 20.74 9.28 0.00
N ASP A 410 20.02 8.17 0.18
CA ASP A 410 19.65 7.55 1.48
C ASP A 410 18.78 8.45 2.39
N GLU A 411 18.33 9.60 1.90
CA GLU A 411 17.35 10.42 2.60
C GLU A 411 15.98 9.72 2.64
N ARG A 412 15.26 9.91 3.74
CA ARG A 412 13.94 9.33 3.97
C ARG A 412 12.99 10.36 4.57
N LEU A 413 11.71 10.25 4.23
CA LEU A 413 10.61 10.94 4.91
C LEU A 413 9.87 9.91 5.78
N SER A 414 10.19 9.89 7.07
CA SER A 414 9.66 8.90 8.01
C SER A 414 8.31 9.29 8.62
N LEU A 415 7.56 8.29 9.08
CA LEU A 415 6.29 8.50 9.77
C LEU A 415 6.46 9.32 11.06
N ARG A 416 7.54 9.07 11.80
CA ARG A 416 7.93 9.84 12.99
C ARG A 416 8.04 11.33 12.69
N GLU A 417 8.71 11.66 11.60
CA GLU A 417 8.87 13.06 11.17
C GLU A 417 7.53 13.66 10.75
N MET A 418 6.73 12.96 9.97
CA MET A 418 5.42 13.47 9.51
C MET A 418 4.42 13.69 10.66
N LEU A 419 4.58 12.98 11.77
CA LEU A 419 3.78 13.15 12.99
C LEU A 419 4.30 14.24 13.93
N ASP A 420 5.50 14.80 13.69
CA ASP A 420 6.03 15.89 14.51
C ASP A 420 5.15 17.15 14.33
N PRO A 421 4.65 17.77 15.41
CA PRO A 421 3.90 19.04 15.32
C PRO A 421 4.64 20.17 14.61
N ASP A 422 5.98 20.14 14.62
CA ASP A 422 6.85 21.12 13.97
C ASP A 422 7.14 20.75 12.49
N PHE A 423 6.64 19.62 12.00
CA PHE A 423 6.83 19.19 10.62
C PHE A 423 6.18 20.17 9.64
N PRO A 424 6.87 20.58 8.54
CA PRO A 424 6.32 21.50 7.56
C PRO A 424 5.10 20.91 6.86
N GLY A 425 3.94 21.29 7.39
CA GLY A 425 2.61 21.33 6.79
C GLY A 425 2.15 20.10 6.01
N LEU A 426 1.42 19.20 6.68
CA LEU A 426 0.41 18.32 6.06
C LEU A 426 -1.02 18.87 6.22
N ALA A 427 -1.14 20.05 6.82
CA ALA A 427 -2.42 20.67 7.17
C ALA A 427 -3.28 21.06 5.95
N ALA A 428 -2.66 21.31 4.79
CA ALA A 428 -3.37 21.58 3.53
C ALA A 428 -3.71 20.30 2.76
N VAL A 429 -2.98 19.20 3.01
CA VAL A 429 -3.07 17.95 2.21
C VAL A 429 -4.44 17.33 2.36
N ARG A 430 -5.17 17.21 1.26
CA ARG A 430 -6.50 16.61 1.14
C ARG A 430 -6.39 15.13 0.76
N LEU A 431 -5.45 14.79 -0.11
CA LEU A 431 -5.19 13.41 -0.50
C LEU A 431 -3.68 13.17 -0.56
N ALA A 432 -3.22 12.13 0.12
CA ALA A 432 -1.88 11.60 -0.05
C ALA A 432 -1.93 10.27 -0.81
N THR A 433 -1.37 10.22 -2.02
CA THR A 433 -1.17 8.98 -2.78
C THR A 433 0.24 8.47 -2.54
N LEU A 434 0.34 7.36 -1.81
CA LEU A 434 1.58 6.63 -1.57
C LEU A 434 1.68 5.47 -2.56
N SER A 435 2.02 5.79 -3.81
CA SER A 435 2.29 4.84 -4.89
C SER A 435 3.68 4.22 -4.74
N ALA A 436 3.88 3.61 -3.58
CA ALA A 436 5.16 3.06 -3.14
C ALA A 436 4.89 1.73 -2.42
N CYS A 437 5.80 0.77 -2.57
CA CYS A 437 5.65 -0.59 -2.06
C CYS A 437 5.39 -0.61 -0.54
N GLN A 438 4.49 -1.49 -0.10
CA GLN A 438 4.25 -1.82 1.32
C GLN A 438 3.84 -0.64 2.20
N THR A 439 3.30 0.43 1.61
CA THR A 439 2.95 1.66 2.33
C THR A 439 1.67 1.55 3.15
N ALA A 440 0.83 0.55 2.90
CA ALA A 440 -0.40 0.30 3.66
C ALA A 440 -0.29 -0.86 4.66
N ILE A 441 0.92 -1.35 4.93
CA ILE A 441 1.14 -2.36 5.97
C ILE A 441 1.15 -1.66 7.34
N GLY A 442 0.35 -2.19 8.27
CA GLY A 442 0.40 -1.81 9.68
C GLY A 442 1.18 -2.82 10.52
N ASP A 443 1.50 -2.48 11.77
CA ASP A 443 2.15 -3.40 12.72
C ASP A 443 1.33 -4.69 12.95
N TYR A 444 1.63 -5.72 12.19
CA TYR A 444 0.95 -7.02 12.30
C TYR A 444 1.36 -7.84 13.52
N ARG A 445 2.42 -7.43 14.23
CA ARG A 445 3.01 -8.19 15.33
C ARG A 445 2.39 -7.79 16.66
N ASN A 446 2.01 -6.52 16.87
CA ASN A 446 1.68 -6.02 18.21
C ASN A 446 0.23 -5.54 18.47
N LEU A 447 -0.72 -5.68 17.55
CA LEU A 447 -2.01 -4.98 17.67
C LEU A 447 -3.19 -5.79 18.22
N PRO A 448 -3.88 -5.29 19.26
CA PRO A 448 -5.26 -5.62 19.55
C PRO A 448 -6.29 -4.55 19.09
N GLU A 449 -5.91 -3.26 18.86
CA GLU A 449 -6.92 -2.18 18.72
C GLU A 449 -6.76 -1.17 17.56
N GLU A 450 -5.56 -0.75 17.11
CA GLU A 450 -5.42 0.20 15.97
C GLU A 450 -4.17 -0.04 15.09
N ALA A 451 -4.32 -0.08 13.76
CA ALA A 451 -3.21 -0.25 12.81
C ALA A 451 -2.22 0.94 12.80
N ILE A 452 -0.99 0.74 13.26
CA ILE A 452 0.11 1.71 13.09
C ILE A 452 0.80 1.43 11.75
N GLY A 453 0.63 2.34 10.78
CA GLY A 453 1.28 2.33 9.47
C GLY A 453 1.21 3.72 8.82
N LEU A 454 1.90 3.93 7.69
CA LEU A 454 1.95 5.23 7.00
C LEU A 454 0.56 5.87 6.75
N PRO A 455 -0.51 5.12 6.36
CA PRO A 455 -1.81 5.73 6.12
C PRO A 455 -2.45 6.22 7.42
N ALA A 456 -2.36 5.43 8.50
CA ALA A 456 -2.88 5.81 9.80
C ALA A 456 -2.19 7.06 10.35
N GLY A 457 -0.85 7.11 10.26
CA GLY A 457 -0.11 8.28 10.73
C GLY A 457 -0.33 9.52 9.86
N LEU A 458 -0.48 9.39 8.54
CA LEU A 458 -0.85 10.53 7.68
C LEU A 458 -2.26 11.06 7.97
N LEU A 459 -3.22 10.18 8.25
CA LEU A 459 -4.56 10.59 8.69
C LEU A 459 -4.49 11.41 9.99
N GLN A 460 -3.65 10.97 10.92
CA GLN A 460 -3.41 11.67 12.19
C GLN A 460 -2.63 12.97 12.02
N ALA A 461 -1.66 13.01 11.11
CA ALA A 461 -0.87 14.18 10.79
C ALA A 461 -1.67 15.29 10.09
N GLY A 462 -2.84 14.96 9.52
CA GLY A 462 -3.77 15.95 9.00
C GLY A 462 -4.51 15.57 7.74
N ALA A 463 -4.01 14.61 6.96
CA ALA A 463 -4.62 14.24 5.69
C ALA A 463 -6.00 13.62 5.92
N PRO A 464 -7.07 14.04 5.24
CA PRO A 464 -8.38 13.40 5.38
C PRO A 464 -8.48 12.09 4.59
N ALA A 465 -7.63 11.89 3.58
CA ALA A 465 -7.56 10.64 2.83
C ALA A 465 -6.13 10.26 2.43
N VAL A 466 -5.88 8.96 2.37
CA VAL A 466 -4.62 8.36 1.93
C VAL A 466 -4.91 7.17 1.01
N ILE A 467 -4.19 7.05 -0.09
CA ILE A 467 -4.11 5.82 -0.89
C ILE A 467 -2.75 5.20 -0.63
N GLY A 468 -2.69 3.90 -0.30
CA GLY A 468 -1.43 3.19 -0.09
C GLY A 468 -1.49 1.74 -0.61
N THR A 469 -0.35 1.04 -0.60
CA THR A 469 -0.22 -0.31 -1.15
C THR A 469 0.03 -1.38 -0.09
N LEU A 470 -0.70 -2.50 -0.15
CA LEU A 470 -0.55 -3.60 0.80
C LEU A 470 0.71 -4.46 0.54
N TRP A 471 1.25 -4.48 -0.67
CA TRP A 471 2.46 -5.25 -1.03
C TRP A 471 3.30 -4.52 -2.08
N SER A 472 4.44 -5.12 -2.46
CA SER A 472 5.27 -4.62 -3.56
C SER A 472 4.56 -4.80 -4.91
N VAL A 473 4.24 -3.69 -5.55
CA VAL A 473 3.41 -3.62 -6.75
C VAL A 473 4.23 -3.67 -8.04
N ASP A 474 3.60 -4.13 -9.13
CA ASP A 474 4.18 -3.99 -10.46
C ASP A 474 4.06 -2.54 -10.94
N ASP A 475 5.20 -1.96 -11.30
CA ASP A 475 5.37 -0.55 -11.64
C ASP A 475 4.56 -0.15 -12.89
N ALA A 476 4.44 -1.03 -13.91
CA ALA A 476 3.68 -0.74 -15.11
C ALA A 476 2.16 -0.69 -14.83
N SER A 477 1.65 -1.69 -14.13
CA SER A 477 0.24 -1.75 -13.72
C SER A 477 -0.14 -0.59 -12.80
N THR A 478 0.79 -0.17 -11.94
CA THR A 478 0.63 0.96 -11.02
C THR A 478 0.49 2.27 -11.77
N ALA A 479 1.36 2.54 -12.75
CA ALA A 479 1.28 3.75 -13.56
C ALA A 479 -0.05 3.85 -14.32
N LEU A 480 -0.54 2.73 -14.88
CA LEU A 480 -1.85 2.66 -15.54
C LEU A 480 -3.00 2.94 -14.55
N LEU A 481 -2.99 2.28 -13.39
CA LEU A 481 -4.04 2.41 -12.38
C LEU A 481 -4.11 3.84 -11.82
N MET A 482 -2.97 4.43 -11.46
CA MET A 482 -2.94 5.77 -10.88
C MET A 482 -3.27 6.84 -11.90
N THR A 483 -2.76 6.73 -13.13
CA THR A 483 -3.16 7.65 -14.21
C THR A 483 -4.68 7.61 -14.40
N ARG A 484 -5.26 6.40 -14.49
CA ARG A 484 -6.72 6.25 -14.65
C ARG A 484 -7.50 6.78 -13.45
N ALA A 485 -7.02 6.59 -12.23
CA ALA A 485 -7.65 7.12 -11.03
C ALA A 485 -7.63 8.66 -11.03
N TYR A 486 -6.51 9.29 -11.40
CA TYR A 486 -6.41 10.74 -11.47
C TYR A 486 -7.21 11.34 -12.64
N GLU A 487 -7.33 10.67 -13.79
CA GLU A 487 -8.24 11.09 -14.87
C GLU A 487 -9.68 11.18 -14.37
N ARG A 488 -10.15 10.10 -13.72
CA ARG A 488 -11.51 10.02 -13.13
C ARG A 488 -11.71 11.11 -12.09
N MET A 489 -10.72 11.33 -11.23
CA MET A 489 -10.79 12.34 -10.19
C MET A 489 -10.78 13.75 -10.77
N LEU A 490 -9.75 14.12 -11.51
CA LEU A 490 -9.49 15.51 -11.91
C LEU A 490 -10.32 15.98 -13.12
N GLN A 491 -10.63 15.09 -14.06
CA GLN A 491 -11.37 15.42 -15.28
C GLN A 491 -12.86 15.06 -15.17
N GLU A 492 -13.19 13.88 -14.62
CA GLU A 492 -14.59 13.43 -14.48
C GLU A 492 -15.24 13.91 -13.17
N GLY A 493 -14.46 14.48 -12.24
CA GLY A 493 -14.96 15.05 -10.98
C GLY A 493 -15.41 13.99 -9.98
N GLU A 494 -14.92 12.76 -10.10
CA GLU A 494 -15.28 11.68 -9.20
C GLU A 494 -14.53 11.76 -7.87
N PRO A 495 -15.18 11.51 -6.72
CA PRO A 495 -14.46 11.45 -5.46
C PRO A 495 -13.36 10.39 -5.50
N PRO A 496 -12.19 10.64 -4.83
CA PRO A 496 -11.02 9.78 -4.87
C PRO A 496 -11.28 8.28 -4.67
N LEU A 497 -12.17 7.92 -3.73
CA LEU A 497 -12.53 6.53 -3.46
C LEU A 497 -13.19 5.85 -4.69
N PHE A 498 -14.13 6.52 -5.33
CA PHE A 498 -14.84 5.98 -6.51
C PHE A 498 -13.92 5.95 -7.72
N ALA A 499 -13.08 6.97 -7.88
CA ALA A 499 -12.06 7.04 -8.92
C ALA A 499 -11.07 5.86 -8.82
N LEU A 500 -10.54 5.57 -7.62
CA LEU A 500 -9.66 4.43 -7.38
C LEU A 500 -10.35 3.11 -7.71
N ARG A 501 -11.57 2.89 -7.19
CA ARG A 501 -12.34 1.67 -7.44
C ARG A 501 -12.58 1.44 -8.94
N ARG A 502 -12.95 2.49 -9.68
CA ARG A 502 -13.18 2.39 -11.14
C ARG A 502 -11.89 2.12 -11.88
N ALA A 503 -10.76 2.69 -11.45
CA ALA A 503 -9.45 2.37 -12.00
C ALA A 503 -9.05 0.92 -11.74
N GLN A 504 -9.29 0.38 -10.55
CA GLN A 504 -9.05 -1.03 -10.22
C GLN A 504 -9.89 -1.98 -11.09
N THR A 505 -11.18 -1.68 -11.21
CA THR A 505 -12.10 -2.47 -12.05
C THR A 505 -11.69 -2.41 -13.52
N TRP A 506 -11.36 -1.21 -14.00
CA TRP A 506 -10.88 -1.00 -15.37
C TRP A 506 -9.60 -1.78 -15.64
N LEU A 507 -8.59 -1.70 -14.77
CA LEU A 507 -7.32 -2.40 -14.97
C LEU A 507 -7.50 -3.93 -15.00
N ARG A 508 -8.33 -4.47 -14.09
CA ARG A 508 -8.66 -5.90 -14.05
C ARG A 508 -9.28 -6.39 -15.37
N ASP A 509 -10.18 -5.59 -15.93
CA ASP A 509 -10.94 -5.96 -17.12
C ASP A 509 -10.26 -5.54 -18.44
N LEU A 510 -9.18 -4.75 -18.35
CA LEU A 510 -8.43 -4.19 -19.48
C LEU A 510 -7.85 -5.30 -20.36
N THR A 511 -8.24 -5.28 -21.64
CA THR A 511 -7.68 -6.16 -22.66
C THR A 511 -6.42 -5.57 -23.30
N ASN A 512 -5.58 -6.39 -23.94
CA ASN A 512 -4.43 -5.89 -24.68
C ASN A 512 -4.81 -4.89 -25.79
N ALA A 513 -5.91 -5.11 -26.50
CA ALA A 513 -6.39 -4.17 -27.51
C ALA A 513 -6.74 -2.79 -26.93
N GLU A 514 -7.42 -2.79 -25.78
CA GLU A 514 -7.76 -1.57 -25.07
C GLU A 514 -6.54 -0.89 -24.45
N LEU A 515 -5.56 -1.67 -23.98
CA LEU A 515 -4.29 -1.16 -23.48
C LEU A 515 -3.51 -0.43 -24.57
N GLU A 516 -3.37 -1.02 -25.76
CA GLU A 516 -2.70 -0.35 -26.88
C GLU A 516 -3.42 0.95 -27.28
N ALA A 517 -4.75 0.94 -27.32
CA ALA A 517 -5.54 2.14 -27.59
C ALA A 517 -5.37 3.21 -26.50
N TYR A 518 -5.30 2.80 -25.23
CA TYR A 518 -5.06 3.70 -24.10
C TYR A 518 -3.68 4.35 -24.19
N LEU A 519 -2.64 3.56 -24.46
CA LEU A 519 -1.26 4.04 -24.55
C LEU A 519 -1.03 4.99 -25.73
N ALA A 520 -1.80 4.89 -26.82
CA ALA A 520 -1.75 5.84 -27.93
C ALA A 520 -2.07 7.28 -27.52
N HIS A 521 -2.71 7.48 -26.38
CA HIS A 521 -3.05 8.80 -25.82
C HIS A 521 -2.23 9.15 -24.56
N HIS A 522 -1.31 8.28 -24.12
CA HIS A 522 -0.55 8.42 -22.89
C HIS A 522 0.95 8.26 -23.16
N GLU A 523 1.54 9.31 -23.74
CA GLU A 523 2.90 9.25 -24.28
C GLU A 523 3.97 8.96 -23.22
N ALA A 524 3.82 9.48 -22.00
CA ALA A 524 4.77 9.23 -20.91
C ALA A 524 4.87 7.73 -20.58
N ILE A 525 3.73 7.05 -20.46
CA ILE A 525 3.67 5.61 -20.15
C ILE A 525 4.11 4.79 -21.39
N ALA A 526 3.70 5.19 -22.58
CA ALA A 526 4.09 4.55 -23.83
C ALA A 526 5.62 4.59 -24.03
N GLU A 527 6.25 5.74 -23.75
CA GLU A 527 7.70 5.89 -23.83
C GLU A 527 8.43 5.05 -22.78
N ALA A 528 7.97 5.05 -21.53
CA ALA A 528 8.51 4.17 -20.49
C ALA A 528 8.46 2.69 -20.89
N ARG A 529 7.37 2.26 -21.55
CA ARG A 529 7.22 0.89 -22.08
C ARG A 529 8.22 0.59 -23.20
N ARG A 530 8.40 1.51 -24.16
CA ARG A 530 9.37 1.37 -25.26
C ARG A 530 10.80 1.27 -24.73
N GLN A 531 11.18 2.16 -23.81
CA GLN A 531 12.50 2.14 -23.16
C GLN A 531 12.71 0.85 -22.35
N GLY A 532 11.68 0.39 -21.64
CA GLY A 532 11.72 -0.87 -20.90
C GLY A 532 11.97 -2.06 -21.80
N ALA A 533 11.28 -2.17 -22.93
CA ALA A 533 11.43 -3.25 -23.90
C ALA A 533 12.83 -3.28 -24.54
N GLN A 534 13.40 -2.11 -24.88
CA GLN A 534 14.75 -2.01 -25.44
C GLN A 534 15.85 -2.43 -24.47
N ARG A 535 15.58 -2.39 -23.15
CA ARG A 535 16.56 -2.66 -22.10
C ARG A 535 16.57 -4.10 -21.60
N MET A 536 15.67 -4.97 -22.06
CA MET A 536 15.57 -6.35 -21.60
C MET A 536 16.52 -7.28 -22.36
N PRO A 537 17.51 -7.92 -21.68
CA PRO A 537 18.38 -8.88 -22.34
C PRO A 537 17.64 -10.19 -22.64
N PHE A 538 18.07 -10.84 -23.73
CA PHE A 538 17.49 -12.10 -24.21
C PHE A 538 17.58 -13.23 -23.18
N ALA A 539 18.61 -13.23 -22.33
CA ALA A 539 18.75 -14.20 -21.24
C ALA A 539 17.64 -14.13 -20.16
N LEU A 540 16.87 -13.04 -20.11
CA LEU A 540 15.71 -12.88 -19.22
C LEU A 540 14.37 -13.12 -19.94
N LEU A 541 14.38 -13.35 -21.26
CA LEU A 541 13.15 -13.57 -22.01
C LEU A 541 12.47 -14.90 -21.64
N GLU A 542 13.22 -15.94 -21.24
CA GLU A 542 12.66 -17.26 -20.95
C GLU A 542 11.63 -17.26 -19.81
N GLU A 543 11.84 -16.45 -18.77
CA GLU A 543 10.88 -16.29 -17.66
C GLU A 543 9.67 -15.40 -18.02
N LEU A 544 9.81 -14.56 -19.05
CA LEU A 544 8.80 -13.61 -19.50
C LEU A 544 8.06 -14.08 -20.76
N LEU A 545 8.39 -15.27 -21.29
CA LEU A 545 7.72 -15.87 -22.43
C LEU A 545 6.20 -15.93 -22.24
N ILE A 546 5.71 -16.13 -21.02
CA ILE A 546 4.27 -16.09 -20.70
C ILE A 546 3.68 -14.69 -20.97
N GLN A 547 4.37 -13.61 -20.60
CA GLN A 547 3.93 -12.24 -20.89
C GLN A 547 4.01 -11.91 -22.38
N VAL A 548 5.03 -12.41 -23.09
CA VAL A 548 5.16 -12.24 -24.55
C VAL A 548 4.07 -12.99 -25.31
N ILE A 549 3.74 -14.22 -24.89
CA ILE A 549 2.68 -15.04 -25.49
C ILE A 549 1.30 -14.43 -25.23
N THR A 550 1.05 -13.97 -24.00
CA THR A 550 -0.23 -13.34 -23.64
C THR A 550 -0.41 -11.95 -24.26
N ALA A 551 0.67 -11.18 -24.50
CA ALA A 551 0.61 -9.88 -25.16
C ALA A 551 0.17 -9.93 -26.64
N GLN A 552 0.27 -11.09 -27.29
CA GLN A 552 -0.12 -11.24 -28.71
C GLN A 552 -1.61 -11.47 -28.92
N ASP A 553 -2.35 -11.89 -27.89
CA ASP A 553 -3.81 -12.04 -27.96
C ASP A 553 -4.49 -10.71 -27.62
N PRO A 554 -5.18 -10.04 -28.56
CA PRO A 554 -5.84 -8.76 -28.29
C PRO A 554 -6.93 -8.83 -27.21
N ALA A 555 -7.53 -10.01 -26.99
CA ALA A 555 -8.60 -10.22 -26.02
C ALA A 555 -8.08 -10.65 -24.62
N ALA A 556 -6.80 -11.00 -24.50
CA ALA A 556 -6.22 -11.35 -23.22
C ALA A 556 -6.21 -10.15 -22.27
N ARG A 557 -6.37 -10.43 -20.98
CA ARG A 557 -6.41 -9.44 -19.90
C ARG A 557 -5.14 -9.57 -19.05
N PRO A 558 -4.07 -8.82 -19.37
CA PRO A 558 -2.76 -9.02 -18.74
C PRO A 558 -2.76 -8.71 -17.24
N TYR A 559 -3.71 -7.90 -16.77
CA TYR A 559 -3.79 -7.44 -15.37
C TYR A 559 -5.03 -7.96 -14.63
N ALA A 560 -5.65 -9.05 -15.11
CA ALA A 560 -6.84 -9.63 -14.46
C ALA A 560 -6.56 -10.19 -13.06
N ASP A 561 -5.34 -10.66 -12.81
CA ASP A 561 -4.92 -11.17 -11.51
C ASP A 561 -4.99 -10.06 -10.43
N PRO A 562 -5.63 -10.31 -9.27
CA PRO A 562 -5.67 -9.37 -8.14
C PRO A 562 -4.32 -8.82 -7.71
N TYR A 563 -3.22 -9.51 -7.96
CA TYR A 563 -1.86 -9.04 -7.73
C TYR A 563 -1.61 -7.60 -8.23
N PHE A 564 -2.18 -7.23 -9.38
CA PHE A 564 -1.95 -5.96 -10.05
C PHE A 564 -2.81 -4.80 -9.55
N TRP A 565 -4.04 -5.07 -9.08
CA TRP A 565 -5.01 -4.01 -8.77
C TRP A 565 -5.51 -4.00 -7.32
N ALA A 566 -5.46 -5.13 -6.60
CA ALA A 566 -5.85 -5.24 -5.21
C ALA A 566 -4.85 -4.72 -4.14
N PRO A 567 -3.59 -4.33 -4.43
CA PRO A 567 -2.73 -3.79 -3.39
C PRO A 567 -3.21 -2.42 -2.92
N PHE A 568 -3.84 -1.63 -3.79
CA PHE A 568 -4.24 -0.26 -3.50
C PHE A 568 -5.47 -0.23 -2.60
N ALA A 569 -5.30 0.34 -1.41
CA ALA A 569 -6.36 0.56 -0.44
C ALA A 569 -6.53 2.06 -0.17
N PHE A 570 -7.78 2.50 -0.11
CA PHE A 570 -8.16 3.86 0.26
C PHE A 570 -8.41 3.93 1.77
N TYR A 571 -7.81 4.90 2.45
CA TYR A 571 -7.95 5.14 3.88
C TYR A 571 -8.53 6.53 4.13
N GLY A 572 -9.48 6.64 5.07
CA GLY A 572 -10.02 7.92 5.51
C GLY A 572 -11.40 8.24 4.95
N VAL A 573 -11.67 9.54 4.71
CA VAL A 573 -13.00 10.05 4.39
C VAL A 573 -13.43 9.67 2.97
N GLU A 574 -14.55 8.97 2.86
CA GLU A 574 -15.10 8.46 1.60
C GLU A 574 -15.71 9.56 0.70
N GLU A 575 -16.29 10.59 1.32
CA GLU A 575 -16.87 11.73 0.62
C GLU A 575 -15.91 12.92 0.63
N MET A 576 -15.09 12.99 -0.40
CA MET A 576 -14.19 14.12 -0.60
C MET A 576 -14.61 14.92 -1.84
N PRO A 577 -14.94 16.23 -1.70
CA PRO A 577 -15.16 17.06 -2.86
C PRO A 577 -13.86 17.21 -3.65
N VAL A 578 -13.94 17.08 -4.97
CA VAL A 578 -12.79 17.12 -5.90
C VAL A 578 -12.30 18.55 -6.16
#